data_AF-A0A4Y2RP23-F1
#
_entry.id   AF-A0A4Y2RP23-F1
#
_cell.length_a   1.000
_cell.length_b   1.000
_cell.length_c   1.000
_cell.angle_alpha   90.00
_cell.angle_beta   90.00
_cell.angle_gamma   90.00
#
_symmetry.space_group_name_H-M   'P 1'
#
loop_
_entity.id
_entity.type
_entity.pdbx_description
1 polymer ?
#
loop_
_entity_poly.entity_id
_entity_poly.type
_entity_poly.pdbx_seq_one_letter_code
_entity_poly.pdbx_strand_id
1 'polypeptide(L)'
;MSIFVGARKCDSKILDEELGETVNDSHKLKDLKKMILASKEYDEESAKEWLNTIINERIEREENERRQEEIAKRRRQDEIQIAEQKRHEEIELRKQEYEERKRKEELEYGERKRKEEYEERKRTDEMVFELQKICLGAEGRSLNSNSIANQNVNSTQIKPKLEIHHLMQKFNCDGNDISLYLIMFERLAKQAEILENTWVTHLLGLLPYDVAQLIAREPVEIANDYGEVKKILLKRYKLKPEKFHQKFFMQNKNLGSTWKNFAYELRSFFNEWVNGVKADNFFPNRDTETIPL
;
A
#
# COMPACT_ATOMS: atom_id res chain seq x y z
N MET A 1 -24.37 -70.71 -21.22
CA MET A 1 -24.57 -69.76 -22.37
C MET A 1 -23.22 -69.62 -23.07
N SER A 2 -23.00 -68.72 -24.05
CA SER A 2 -21.60 -68.40 -24.41
C SER A 2 -20.98 -67.59 -23.28
N ILE A 3 -19.97 -68.12 -22.58
CA ILE A 3 -19.25 -67.37 -21.53
C ILE A 3 -18.46 -66.18 -22.11
N PHE A 4 -18.09 -66.24 -23.39
CA PHE A 4 -17.19 -65.27 -24.02
C PHE A 4 -17.87 -64.02 -24.58
N VAL A 5 -18.90 -63.51 -23.91
CA VAL A 5 -19.56 -62.24 -24.26
C VAL A 5 -18.67 -61.07 -23.81
N GLY A 6 -18.45 -60.08 -24.69
CA GLY A 6 -17.54 -58.95 -24.42
C GLY A 6 -16.04 -59.26 -24.49
N ALA A 7 -15.66 -60.54 -24.55
CA ALA A 7 -14.27 -60.99 -24.55
C ALA A 7 -13.52 -60.72 -25.88
N ARG A 8 -12.42 -59.97 -25.79
CA ARG A 8 -11.42 -59.73 -26.85
C ARG A 8 -10.35 -60.84 -26.84
N LYS A 9 -9.44 -60.84 -27.83
CA LYS A 9 -8.33 -61.81 -27.93
C LYS A 9 -7.35 -61.76 -26.76
N CYS A 10 -7.05 -60.57 -26.22
CA CYS A 10 -6.21 -60.44 -25.03
C CYS A 10 -6.83 -61.14 -23.82
N ASP A 11 -8.11 -60.90 -23.54
CA ASP A 11 -8.81 -61.49 -22.38
C ASP A 11 -8.83 -63.03 -22.44
N SER A 12 -9.13 -63.61 -23.61
CA SER A 12 -9.07 -65.06 -23.79
C SER A 12 -7.64 -65.62 -23.70
N LYS A 13 -6.62 -64.90 -24.19
CA LYS A 13 -5.21 -65.30 -24.03
C LYS A 13 -4.81 -65.36 -22.55
N ILE A 14 -5.17 -64.35 -21.75
CA ILE A 14 -4.88 -64.31 -20.31
C ILE A 14 -5.59 -65.49 -19.61
N LEU A 15 -6.85 -65.78 -19.96
CA LEU A 15 -7.58 -66.90 -19.36
C LEU A 15 -7.03 -68.28 -19.76
N ASP A 16 -6.58 -68.47 -21.01
CA ASP A 16 -5.85 -69.70 -21.41
C ASP A 16 -4.52 -69.83 -20.62
N GLU A 17 -3.78 -68.73 -20.42
CA GLU A 17 -2.52 -68.71 -19.67
C GLU A 17 -2.71 -69.05 -18.17
N GLU A 18 -3.75 -68.50 -17.52
CA GLU A 18 -4.14 -68.85 -16.14
C GLU A 18 -4.66 -70.30 -16.00
N LEU A 19 -5.25 -70.87 -17.05
CA LEU A 19 -5.63 -72.29 -17.14
C LEU A 19 -4.44 -73.22 -17.46
N GLY A 20 -3.21 -72.68 -17.49
CA GLY A 20 -1.98 -73.45 -17.71
C GLY A 20 -1.72 -73.87 -19.16
N GLU A 21 -2.50 -73.38 -20.13
CA GLU A 21 -2.34 -73.71 -21.54
C GLU A 21 -1.24 -72.88 -22.22
N THR A 22 -0.51 -73.50 -23.17
CA THR A 22 0.63 -72.84 -23.83
C THR A 22 0.20 -71.91 -24.96
N VAL A 23 -0.11 -70.66 -24.63
CA VAL A 23 -0.60 -69.67 -25.61
C VAL A 23 0.53 -69.04 -26.44
N ASN A 24 0.27 -68.86 -27.73
CA ASN A 24 1.14 -68.15 -28.66
C ASN A 24 0.32 -67.08 -29.41
N ASP A 25 0.92 -65.92 -29.71
CA ASP A 25 0.26 -64.81 -30.40
C ASP A 25 -0.25 -65.17 -31.81
N SER A 26 0.23 -66.26 -32.40
CA SER A 26 -0.30 -66.83 -33.64
C SER A 26 -1.75 -67.37 -33.51
N HIS A 27 -2.17 -67.83 -32.33
CA HIS A 27 -3.49 -68.43 -32.12
C HIS A 27 -4.63 -67.42 -32.39
N LYS A 28 -5.69 -67.83 -33.08
CA LYS A 28 -6.86 -66.95 -33.30
C LYS A 28 -7.83 -67.08 -32.14
N LEU A 29 -8.71 -66.09 -31.97
CA LEU A 29 -9.76 -66.10 -30.92
C LEU A 29 -10.62 -67.37 -30.92
N LYS A 30 -10.79 -68.03 -32.08
CA LYS A 30 -11.53 -69.29 -32.23
C LYS A 30 -10.72 -70.52 -31.75
N ASP A 31 -9.40 -70.41 -31.71
CA ASP A 31 -8.50 -71.50 -31.31
C ASP A 31 -8.29 -71.44 -29.78
N LEU A 32 -8.04 -70.23 -29.26
CA LEU A 32 -8.08 -69.91 -27.82
C LEU A 32 -9.37 -70.42 -27.16
N LYS A 33 -10.54 -70.01 -27.66
CA LYS A 33 -11.85 -70.47 -27.15
C LYS A 33 -12.11 -71.97 -27.26
N LYS A 34 -11.25 -72.74 -27.96
CA LYS A 34 -11.29 -74.21 -27.94
C LYS A 34 -10.33 -74.81 -26.91
N MET A 35 -9.21 -74.16 -26.62
CA MET A 35 -8.23 -74.57 -25.60
C MET A 35 -8.89 -74.47 -24.21
N ILE A 36 -9.44 -73.30 -23.87
CA ILE A 36 -10.31 -73.09 -22.68
C ILE A 36 -11.35 -74.21 -22.52
N LEU A 37 -12.12 -74.52 -23.56
CA LEU A 37 -13.19 -75.54 -23.54
C LEU A 37 -12.69 -76.99 -23.59
N ALA A 38 -11.38 -77.22 -23.71
CA ALA A 38 -10.75 -78.54 -23.75
C ALA A 38 -9.82 -78.79 -22.54
N SER A 39 -9.55 -77.78 -21.72
CA SER A 39 -8.79 -77.93 -20.47
C SER A 39 -9.48 -78.91 -19.53
N LYS A 40 -8.68 -79.71 -18.83
CA LYS A 40 -9.17 -80.72 -17.86
C LYS A 40 -9.71 -80.10 -16.57
N GLU A 41 -9.38 -78.84 -16.32
CA GLU A 41 -9.75 -78.09 -15.11
C GLU A 41 -10.80 -77.00 -15.42
N TYR A 42 -11.44 -77.07 -16.59
CA TYR A 42 -12.49 -76.17 -17.01
C TYR A 42 -13.80 -76.37 -16.20
N ASP A 43 -14.21 -75.31 -15.51
CA ASP A 43 -15.56 -75.12 -14.96
C ASP A 43 -16.22 -73.89 -15.60
N GLU A 44 -17.50 -73.97 -15.98
CA GLU A 44 -18.20 -72.90 -16.71
C GLU A 44 -18.47 -71.67 -15.82
N GLU A 45 -18.69 -71.86 -14.52
CA GLU A 45 -18.93 -70.72 -13.61
C GLU A 45 -17.62 -70.03 -13.24
N SER A 46 -16.59 -70.78 -12.85
CA SER A 46 -15.25 -70.25 -12.55
C SER A 46 -14.65 -69.55 -13.78
N ALA A 47 -14.56 -70.21 -14.93
CA ALA A 47 -13.96 -69.60 -16.13
C ALA A 47 -14.68 -68.31 -16.57
N LYS A 48 -15.99 -68.20 -16.29
CA LYS A 48 -16.80 -67.00 -16.53
C LYS A 48 -16.53 -65.90 -15.51
N GLU A 49 -16.37 -66.21 -14.22
CA GLU A 49 -15.98 -65.22 -13.21
C GLU A 49 -14.58 -64.65 -13.46
N TRP A 50 -13.59 -65.52 -13.72
CA TRP A 50 -12.24 -65.10 -14.10
C TRP A 50 -12.25 -64.23 -15.36
N LEU A 51 -13.00 -64.61 -16.41
CA LEU A 51 -13.12 -63.80 -17.63
C LEU A 51 -13.77 -62.44 -17.38
N ASN A 52 -14.79 -62.37 -16.52
CA ASN A 52 -15.43 -61.10 -16.14
C ASN A 52 -14.44 -60.19 -15.41
N THR A 53 -13.63 -60.72 -14.49
CA THR A 53 -12.58 -59.97 -13.79
C THR A 53 -11.56 -59.40 -14.77
N ILE A 54 -11.02 -60.22 -15.68
CA ILE A 54 -10.06 -59.78 -16.72
C ILE A 54 -10.67 -58.69 -17.63
N ILE A 55 -11.95 -58.84 -18.01
CA ILE A 55 -12.68 -57.84 -18.81
C ILE A 55 -12.85 -56.52 -18.03
N ASN A 56 -13.21 -56.59 -16.76
CA ASN A 56 -13.43 -55.42 -15.90
C ASN A 56 -12.12 -54.68 -15.64
N GLU A 57 -11.04 -55.37 -15.25
CA GLU A 57 -9.72 -54.76 -15.06
C GLU A 57 -9.25 -54.01 -16.31
N ARG A 58 -9.43 -54.60 -17.50
CA ARG A 58 -9.08 -53.92 -18.75
C ARG A 58 -9.93 -52.67 -18.97
N ILE A 59 -11.23 -52.71 -18.69
CA ILE A 59 -12.13 -51.54 -18.84
C ILE A 59 -11.73 -50.44 -17.84
N GLU A 60 -11.45 -50.78 -16.58
CA GLU A 60 -10.97 -49.83 -15.58
C GLU A 60 -9.60 -49.24 -15.96
N ARG A 61 -8.70 -50.03 -16.55
CA ARG A 61 -7.40 -49.57 -17.06
C ARG A 61 -7.58 -48.59 -18.22
N GLU A 62 -8.41 -48.94 -19.22
CA GLU A 62 -8.78 -48.06 -20.33
C GLU A 62 -9.49 -46.78 -19.86
N GLU A 63 -10.24 -46.80 -18.75
CA GLU A 63 -10.88 -45.62 -18.17
C GLU A 63 -9.94 -44.77 -17.32
N ASN A 64 -9.04 -45.40 -16.54
CA ASN A 64 -8.03 -44.71 -15.76
C ASN A 64 -6.98 -44.02 -16.63
N GLU A 65 -6.58 -44.64 -17.74
CA GLU A 65 -5.72 -44.03 -18.76
C GLU A 65 -6.38 -42.77 -19.35
N ARG A 66 -7.64 -42.88 -19.83
CA ARG A 66 -8.41 -41.72 -20.32
C ARG A 66 -8.58 -40.61 -19.27
N ARG A 67 -8.80 -40.96 -17.99
CA ARG A 67 -8.83 -39.98 -16.88
C ARG A 67 -7.48 -39.26 -16.73
N GLN A 68 -6.37 -39.98 -16.78
CA GLN A 68 -5.03 -39.40 -16.67
C GLN A 68 -4.70 -38.51 -17.88
N GLU A 69 -5.05 -38.92 -19.10
CA GLU A 69 -4.93 -38.10 -20.31
C GLU A 69 -5.73 -36.79 -20.20
N GLU A 70 -6.97 -36.86 -19.70
CA GLU A 70 -7.80 -35.66 -19.55
C GLU A 70 -7.21 -34.70 -18.49
N ILE A 71 -6.75 -35.21 -17.35
CA ILE A 71 -6.07 -34.42 -16.32
C ILE A 71 -4.78 -33.79 -16.87
N ALA A 72 -3.98 -34.55 -17.63
CA ALA A 72 -2.76 -34.04 -18.26
C ALA A 72 -3.07 -32.96 -19.32
N LYS A 73 -4.15 -33.12 -20.09
CA LYS A 73 -4.60 -32.15 -21.08
C LYS A 73 -5.09 -30.85 -20.42
N ARG A 74 -5.86 -30.95 -19.33
CA ARG A 74 -6.29 -29.80 -18.52
C ARG A 74 -5.07 -29.03 -17.98
N ARG A 75 -4.12 -29.71 -17.31
CA ARG A 75 -2.87 -29.09 -16.81
C ARG A 75 -2.09 -28.33 -17.88
N ARG A 76 -1.89 -28.91 -19.07
CA ARG A 76 -1.23 -28.22 -20.20
C ARG A 76 -2.00 -26.98 -20.66
N GLN A 77 -3.33 -27.00 -20.60
CA GLN A 77 -4.17 -25.86 -20.96
C GLN A 77 -4.12 -24.76 -19.89
N ASP A 78 -4.10 -25.13 -18.61
CA ASP A 78 -3.90 -24.22 -17.48
C ASP A 78 -2.50 -23.55 -17.55
N GLU A 79 -1.45 -24.33 -17.84
CA GLU A 79 -0.09 -23.84 -18.08
C GLU A 79 -0.02 -22.81 -19.23
N ILE A 80 -0.72 -23.07 -20.34
CA ILE A 80 -0.83 -22.13 -21.47
C ILE A 80 -1.55 -20.85 -21.04
N GLN A 81 -2.68 -20.94 -20.35
CA GLN A 81 -3.43 -19.76 -19.88
C GLN A 81 -2.62 -18.92 -18.89
N ILE A 82 -1.91 -19.55 -17.95
CA ILE A 82 -1.03 -18.86 -17.00
C ILE A 82 0.14 -18.17 -17.75
N ALA A 83 0.68 -18.81 -18.79
CA ALA A 83 1.72 -18.21 -19.62
C ALA A 83 1.19 -17.04 -20.49
N GLU A 84 -0.05 -17.11 -20.96
CA GLU A 84 -0.73 -16.03 -21.71
C GLU A 84 -1.04 -14.83 -20.81
N GLN A 85 -1.61 -15.06 -19.63
CA GLN A 85 -1.86 -14.01 -18.66
C GLN A 85 -0.57 -13.28 -18.25
N LYS A 86 0.51 -14.02 -17.95
CA LYS A 86 1.82 -13.41 -17.64
C LYS A 86 2.38 -12.55 -18.77
N ARG A 87 2.23 -12.97 -20.04
CA ARG A 87 2.62 -12.14 -21.20
C ARG A 87 1.79 -10.86 -21.29
N HIS A 88 0.50 -10.93 -20.98
CA HIS A 88 -0.37 -9.75 -20.98
C HIS A 88 -0.02 -8.77 -19.85
N GLU A 89 0.24 -9.29 -18.65
CA GLU A 89 0.71 -8.52 -17.49
C GLU A 89 2.07 -7.85 -17.74
N GLU A 90 3.05 -8.54 -18.35
CA GLU A 90 4.35 -7.95 -18.73
C GLU A 90 4.19 -6.79 -19.74
N ILE A 91 3.32 -6.95 -20.74
CA ILE A 91 3.05 -5.92 -21.75
C ILE A 91 2.43 -4.67 -21.11
N GLU A 92 1.45 -4.85 -20.22
CA GLU A 92 0.79 -3.71 -19.56
C GLU A 92 1.72 -3.02 -18.54
N LEU A 93 2.59 -3.77 -17.85
CA LEU A 93 3.66 -3.20 -17.00
C LEU A 93 4.65 -2.36 -17.82
N ARG A 94 5.18 -2.87 -18.94
CA ARG A 94 6.06 -2.11 -19.86
C ARG A 94 5.41 -0.81 -20.35
N LYS A 95 4.10 -0.86 -20.62
CA LYS A 95 3.29 0.29 -21.04
C LYS A 95 3.14 1.32 -19.93
N GLN A 96 2.93 0.89 -18.68
CA GLN A 96 2.92 1.78 -17.51
C GLN A 96 4.29 2.41 -17.23
N GLU A 97 5.39 1.64 -17.33
CA GLU A 97 6.76 2.17 -17.21
C GLU A 97 7.06 3.24 -18.28
N TYR A 98 6.65 3.02 -19.52
CA TYR A 98 6.82 3.97 -20.62
C TYR A 98 6.05 5.27 -20.34
N GLU A 99 4.80 5.19 -19.93
CA GLU A 99 3.98 6.36 -19.57
C GLU A 99 4.49 7.06 -18.30
N GLU A 100 5.06 6.36 -17.31
CA GLU A 100 5.75 7.01 -16.19
C GLU A 100 7.02 7.75 -16.65
N ARG A 101 7.87 7.09 -17.45
CA ARG A 101 9.12 7.67 -17.96
C ARG A 101 8.85 8.94 -18.77
N LYS A 102 7.90 8.89 -19.71
CA LYS A 102 7.46 10.03 -20.51
C LYS A 102 6.96 11.19 -19.65
N ARG A 103 6.09 10.91 -18.66
CA ARG A 103 5.62 11.94 -17.70
C ARG A 103 6.74 12.51 -16.82
N LYS A 104 7.83 11.78 -16.59
CA LYS A 104 9.02 12.29 -15.88
C LYS A 104 9.84 13.22 -16.78
N GLU A 105 10.06 12.83 -18.04
CA GLU A 105 10.75 13.64 -19.05
C GLU A 105 10.01 14.96 -19.32
N GLU A 106 8.67 14.92 -19.41
CA GLU A 106 7.81 16.11 -19.53
C GLU A 106 7.94 17.07 -18.32
N LEU A 107 8.02 16.53 -17.10
CA LEU A 107 8.23 17.31 -15.87
C LEU A 107 9.64 17.94 -15.81
N GLU A 108 10.69 17.17 -16.11
CA GLU A 108 12.07 17.67 -16.13
C GLU A 108 12.27 18.77 -17.20
N TYR A 109 11.62 18.62 -18.37
CA TYR A 109 11.59 19.65 -19.40
C TYR A 109 10.88 20.92 -18.92
N GLY A 110 9.72 20.79 -18.27
CA GLY A 110 8.98 21.91 -17.69
C GLY A 110 9.70 22.61 -16.53
N GLU A 111 10.50 21.89 -15.75
CA GLU A 111 11.36 22.48 -14.70
C GLU A 111 12.56 23.21 -15.29
N ARG A 112 13.22 22.63 -16.30
CA ARG A 112 14.31 23.28 -17.03
C ARG A 112 13.86 24.61 -17.64
N LYS A 113 12.73 24.61 -18.36
CA LYS A 113 12.14 25.81 -18.97
C LYS A 113 11.79 26.90 -17.95
N ARG A 114 11.17 26.53 -16.82
CA ARG A 114 10.87 27.50 -15.73
C ARG A 114 12.13 28.10 -15.11
N LYS A 115 13.23 27.33 -15.03
CA LYS A 115 14.52 27.84 -14.53
C LYS A 115 15.17 28.80 -15.52
N GLU A 116 15.12 28.50 -16.82
CA GLU A 116 15.61 29.37 -17.89
C GLU A 116 14.85 30.71 -17.92
N GLU A 117 13.52 30.67 -17.85
CA GLU A 117 12.66 31.87 -17.75
C GLU A 117 12.95 32.71 -16.49
N TYR A 118 13.27 32.08 -15.36
CA TYR A 118 13.62 32.77 -14.12
C TYR A 118 14.98 33.47 -14.19
N GLU A 119 16.02 32.80 -14.69
CA GLU A 119 17.35 33.42 -14.87
C GLU A 119 17.37 34.44 -16.03
N GLU A 120 16.45 34.37 -16.99
CA GLU A 120 16.21 35.45 -17.95
C GLU A 120 15.56 36.67 -17.30
N ARG A 121 14.44 36.49 -16.57
CA ARG A 121 13.78 37.62 -15.87
C ARG A 121 14.72 38.30 -14.87
N LYS A 122 15.48 37.53 -14.11
CA LYS A 122 16.48 38.08 -13.17
C LYS A 122 17.52 38.96 -13.88
N ARG A 123 18.01 38.55 -15.06
CA ARG A 123 18.93 39.36 -15.87
C ARG A 123 18.26 40.62 -16.44
N THR A 124 16.98 40.56 -16.82
CA THR A 124 16.26 41.78 -17.25
C THR A 124 16.02 42.75 -16.11
N ASP A 125 15.65 42.25 -14.92
CA ASP A 125 15.40 43.08 -13.73
C ASP A 125 16.68 43.76 -13.24
N GLU A 126 17.81 43.04 -13.23
CA GLU A 126 19.15 43.56 -12.91
C GLU A 126 19.62 44.63 -13.91
N MET A 127 19.38 44.42 -15.21
CA MET A 127 19.67 45.43 -16.26
C MET A 127 18.79 46.68 -16.12
N VAL A 128 17.49 46.51 -15.83
CA VAL A 128 16.55 47.63 -15.61
C VAL A 128 16.96 48.46 -14.40
N PHE A 129 17.41 47.81 -13.31
CA PHE A 129 17.88 48.50 -12.11
C PHE A 129 19.11 49.40 -12.39
N GLU A 130 20.14 48.88 -13.08
CA GLU A 130 21.32 49.68 -13.42
C GLU A 130 20.99 50.80 -14.42
N LEU A 131 20.04 50.60 -15.35
CA LEU A 131 19.55 51.69 -16.21
C LEU A 131 18.83 52.79 -15.41
N GLN A 132 17.94 52.42 -14.47
CA GLN A 132 17.22 53.40 -13.64
C GLN A 132 18.16 54.22 -12.73
N LYS A 133 19.20 53.58 -12.21
CA LYS A 133 20.29 54.19 -11.44
C LYS A 133 21.08 55.23 -12.26
N ILE A 134 21.30 54.99 -13.56
CA ILE A 134 21.92 55.97 -14.48
C ILE A 134 20.97 57.16 -14.72
N CYS A 135 19.67 56.92 -14.92
CA CYS A 135 18.69 57.99 -15.10
C CYS A 135 18.61 58.93 -13.88
N LEU A 136 18.49 58.37 -12.68
CA LEU A 136 18.46 59.15 -11.43
C LEU A 136 19.77 59.94 -11.19
N GLY A 137 20.91 59.43 -11.67
CA GLY A 137 22.18 60.15 -11.66
C GLY A 137 22.22 61.38 -12.58
N ALA A 138 21.42 61.40 -13.64
CA ALA A 138 21.32 62.54 -14.56
C ALA A 138 20.33 63.63 -14.07
N GLU A 139 19.28 63.25 -13.33
CA GLU A 139 18.25 64.17 -12.83
C GLU A 139 18.69 65.01 -11.61
N GLY A 140 19.87 64.72 -11.02
CA GLY A 140 20.43 65.39 -9.85
C GLY A 140 20.84 66.86 -10.00
N ARG A 141 20.21 67.63 -10.89
CA ARG A 141 20.46 69.08 -11.09
C ARG A 141 19.19 69.90 -11.34
N SER A 142 18.23 69.82 -10.42
CA SER A 142 17.20 70.85 -10.26
C SER A 142 16.85 71.05 -8.78
N LEU A 143 16.54 72.28 -8.37
CA LEU A 143 16.32 72.67 -6.97
C LEU A 143 14.89 73.22 -6.78
N ASN A 144 14.19 72.77 -5.73
CA ASN A 144 13.74 73.62 -4.61
C ASN A 144 12.72 72.94 -3.66
N SER A 145 12.93 73.14 -2.35
CA SER A 145 11.99 73.67 -1.33
C SER A 145 10.47 73.56 -1.56
N ASN A 146 9.58 73.22 -0.61
CA ASN A 146 9.62 72.92 0.85
C ASN A 146 8.26 72.20 1.22
N SER A 147 7.76 71.94 2.45
CA SER A 147 8.04 72.40 3.83
C SER A 147 7.52 71.43 4.92
N ILE A 148 8.13 71.47 6.11
CA ILE A 148 7.53 71.35 7.47
C ILE A 148 6.38 70.34 7.70
N ALA A 149 6.66 69.30 8.51
CA ALA A 149 5.80 68.87 9.62
C ALA A 149 6.63 68.09 10.67
N ASN A 150 6.84 68.65 11.86
CA ASN A 150 7.43 67.92 12.99
C ASN A 150 6.33 67.16 13.75
N GLN A 151 6.53 65.87 14.03
CA GLN A 151 6.25 65.33 15.37
C GLN A 151 7.33 64.33 15.77
N ASN A 152 7.99 64.62 16.89
CA ASN A 152 8.87 63.70 17.59
C ASN A 152 8.03 62.74 18.43
N VAL A 153 8.20 61.43 18.24
CA VAL A 153 7.86 60.42 19.27
C VAL A 153 9.06 59.49 19.42
N ASN A 154 9.56 59.35 20.64
CA ASN A 154 10.73 58.53 20.96
C ASN A 154 10.43 57.04 20.74
N SER A 155 10.78 56.50 19.57
CA SER A 155 10.67 55.06 19.29
C SER A 155 11.84 54.30 19.91
N THR A 156 11.81 54.16 21.24
CA THR A 156 12.61 53.16 21.95
C THR A 156 12.26 51.78 21.38
N GLN A 157 13.25 50.94 21.10
CA GLN A 157 13.06 49.65 20.39
C GLN A 157 12.25 48.62 21.22
N ILE A 158 10.93 48.78 21.24
CA ILE A 158 10.01 47.72 21.61
C ILE A 158 9.85 46.84 20.36
N LYS A 159 10.55 45.70 20.33
CA LYS A 159 10.15 44.55 19.48
C LYS A 159 8.63 44.39 19.70
N PRO A 160 7.76 44.46 18.67
CA PRO A 160 6.34 44.19 18.87
C PRO A 160 6.23 42.76 19.40
N LYS A 161 5.72 42.61 20.63
CA LYS A 161 5.71 41.33 21.33
C LYS A 161 4.64 40.45 20.69
N LEU A 162 5.05 39.61 19.74
CA LEU A 162 4.17 38.77 18.94
C LEU A 162 3.54 37.66 19.79
N GLU A 163 2.43 37.98 20.45
CA GLU A 163 1.66 37.01 21.23
C GLU A 163 1.08 35.92 20.30
N ILE A 164 1.30 34.64 20.64
CA ILE A 164 0.91 33.49 19.80
C ILE A 164 -0.59 33.53 19.43
N HIS A 165 -1.44 34.10 20.30
CA HIS A 165 -2.87 34.29 20.08
C HIS A 165 -3.23 35.09 18.82
N HIS A 166 -2.31 35.88 18.28
CA HIS A 166 -2.45 36.60 17.00
C HIS A 166 -1.80 35.88 15.82
N LEU A 167 -0.89 34.92 16.07
CA LEU A 167 -0.18 34.14 15.05
C LEU A 167 -0.82 32.77 14.78
N MET A 168 -1.67 32.28 15.69
CA MET A 168 -2.20 30.92 15.67
C MET A 168 -3.71 30.92 15.89
N GLN A 169 -4.45 30.27 14.99
CA GLN A 169 -5.89 30.03 15.17
C GLN A 169 -6.13 29.05 16.32
N LYS A 170 -7.26 29.20 17.02
CA LYS A 170 -7.68 28.24 18.05
C LYS A 170 -7.82 26.83 17.48
N PHE A 171 -7.46 25.81 18.26
CA PHE A 171 -7.55 24.43 17.82
C PHE A 171 -9.01 24.01 17.59
N ASN A 172 -9.26 23.20 16.56
CA ASN A 172 -10.55 22.60 16.26
C ASN A 172 -10.39 21.07 16.14
N CYS A 173 -11.09 20.34 17.00
CA CYS A 173 -11.03 18.89 17.16
C CYS A 173 -11.74 18.08 16.06
N ASP A 174 -12.55 18.73 15.22
CA ASP A 174 -13.29 18.06 14.14
C ASP A 174 -12.41 17.76 12.92
N GLY A 175 -11.50 18.68 12.57
CA GLY A 175 -10.68 18.59 11.35
C GLY A 175 -9.18 18.42 11.55
N ASN A 176 -8.60 19.09 12.55
CA ASN A 176 -7.14 19.28 12.65
C ASN A 176 -6.47 18.16 13.47
N ASP A 177 -5.27 17.75 13.04
CA ASP A 177 -4.43 16.88 13.85
C ASP A 177 -3.76 17.70 14.97
N ILE A 178 -3.98 17.28 16.22
CA ILE A 178 -3.36 17.89 17.40
C ILE A 178 -1.83 17.77 17.36
N SER A 179 -1.29 16.74 16.71
CA SER A 179 0.16 16.49 16.62
C SER A 179 0.83 17.58 15.78
N LEU A 180 0.32 17.83 14.57
CA LEU A 180 0.74 18.95 13.72
C LEU A 180 0.47 20.32 14.38
N TYR A 181 -0.65 20.46 15.11
CA TYR A 181 -0.96 21.70 15.83
C TYR A 181 0.08 22.01 16.92
N LEU A 182 0.46 21.02 17.73
CA LEU A 182 1.49 21.17 18.77
C LEU A 182 2.88 21.42 18.17
N ILE A 183 3.24 20.78 17.05
CA ILE A 183 4.50 21.06 16.33
C ILE A 183 4.53 22.50 15.80
N MET A 184 3.40 23.02 15.31
CA MET A 184 3.28 24.41 14.87
C MET A 184 3.36 25.39 16.05
N PHE A 185 2.72 25.08 17.17
CA PHE A 185 2.83 25.84 18.42
C PHE A 185 4.27 25.92 18.92
N GLU A 186 4.99 24.78 18.99
CA GLU A 186 6.40 24.71 19.42
C GLU A 186 7.33 25.58 18.55
N ARG A 187 7.08 25.60 17.23
CA ARG A 187 7.84 26.46 16.31
C ARG A 187 7.56 27.93 16.55
N LEU A 188 6.28 28.32 16.69
CA LEU A 188 5.89 29.70 16.95
C LEU A 188 6.36 30.21 18.32
N ALA A 189 6.27 29.39 19.37
CA ALA A 189 6.72 29.73 20.72
C ALA A 189 8.25 29.97 20.77
N LYS A 190 9.04 29.13 20.08
CA LYS A 190 10.49 29.32 19.91
C LYS A 190 10.82 30.55 19.06
N GLN A 191 10.08 30.78 17.97
CA GLN A 191 10.25 31.96 17.10
C GLN A 191 9.89 33.28 17.80
N ALA A 192 8.98 33.25 18.77
CA ALA A 192 8.57 34.40 19.57
C ALA A 192 9.42 34.60 20.85
N GLU A 193 10.49 33.82 21.05
CA GLU A 193 11.38 33.89 22.23
C GLU A 193 10.64 33.68 23.58
N ILE A 194 9.56 32.88 23.58
CA ILE A 194 8.70 32.67 24.75
C ILE A 194 9.27 31.60 25.67
N LEU A 195 9.33 31.89 26.97
CA LEU A 195 9.85 31.00 28.02
C LEU A 195 8.99 29.73 28.15
N GLU A 196 9.64 28.57 28.23
CA GLU A 196 8.96 27.26 28.25
C GLU A 196 7.96 27.10 29.41
N ASN A 197 8.22 27.78 30.55
CA ASN A 197 7.32 27.80 31.71
C ASN A 197 6.00 28.60 31.52
N THR A 198 5.83 29.36 30.43
CA THR A 198 4.53 29.99 30.08
C THR A 198 3.85 29.32 28.89
N TRP A 199 4.45 28.30 28.29
CA TRP A 199 3.90 27.64 27.10
C TRP A 199 2.54 27.02 27.35
N VAL A 200 2.33 26.35 28.49
CA VAL A 200 1.01 25.77 28.81
C VAL A 200 -0.05 26.86 28.96
N THR A 201 0.28 28.01 29.57
CA THR A 201 -0.65 29.15 29.69
C THR A 201 -1.07 29.68 28.31
N HIS A 202 -0.13 29.80 27.37
CA HIS A 202 -0.44 30.21 25.99
C HIS A 202 -1.24 29.12 25.24
N LEU A 203 -0.91 27.84 25.42
CA LEU A 203 -1.62 26.73 24.81
C LEU A 203 -3.07 26.62 25.31
N LEU A 204 -3.32 26.81 26.62
CA LEU A 204 -4.66 26.78 27.21
C LEU A 204 -5.59 27.87 26.63
N GLY A 205 -5.07 29.06 26.30
CA GLY A 205 -5.84 30.11 25.63
C GLY A 205 -6.17 29.83 24.15
N LEU A 206 -5.48 28.84 23.54
CA LEU A 206 -5.63 28.41 22.15
C LEU A 206 -6.49 27.14 21.99
N LEU A 207 -6.64 26.34 23.05
CA LEU A 207 -7.41 25.10 23.04
C LEU A 207 -8.92 25.35 23.28
N PRO A 208 -9.80 24.45 22.78
CA PRO A 208 -11.19 24.36 23.19
C PRO A 208 -11.37 24.15 24.70
N TYR A 209 -12.49 24.64 25.23
CA TYR A 209 -12.78 24.66 26.66
C TYR A 209 -12.88 23.26 27.29
N ASP A 210 -13.44 22.29 26.56
CA ASP A 210 -13.51 20.87 26.95
C ASP A 210 -12.12 20.23 27.06
N VAL A 211 -11.15 20.67 26.26
CA VAL A 211 -9.76 20.19 26.28
C VAL A 211 -8.98 20.86 27.41
N ALA A 212 -9.14 22.18 27.57
CA ALA A 212 -8.56 22.92 28.69
C ALA A 212 -9.05 22.40 30.05
N GLN A 213 -10.32 21.99 30.15
CA GLN A 213 -10.87 21.32 31.34
C GLN A 213 -10.18 19.99 31.69
N LEU A 214 -9.60 19.26 30.73
CA LEU A 214 -8.90 18.01 31.03
C LEU A 214 -7.55 18.29 31.67
N ILE A 215 -6.80 19.27 31.13
CA ILE A 215 -5.52 19.72 31.71
C ILE A 215 -5.74 20.28 33.12
N ALA A 216 -6.82 21.05 33.34
CA ALA A 216 -7.18 21.63 34.63
C ALA A 216 -7.69 20.62 35.70
N ARG A 217 -7.75 19.32 35.39
CA ARG A 217 -8.08 18.24 36.37
C ARG A 217 -6.85 17.46 36.83
N GLU A 218 -5.73 17.60 36.13
CA GLU A 218 -4.45 17.00 36.51
C GLU A 218 -3.77 17.84 37.62
N PRO A 219 -2.89 17.25 38.44
CA PRO A 219 -2.20 17.99 39.50
C PRO A 219 -1.32 19.12 38.93
N VAL A 220 -1.09 20.17 39.72
CA VAL A 220 -0.49 21.44 39.29
C VAL A 220 0.92 21.26 38.72
N GLU A 221 1.64 20.24 39.18
CA GLU A 221 2.97 19.84 38.73
C GLU A 221 2.94 19.29 37.30
N ILE A 222 1.88 18.55 36.95
CA ILE A 222 1.63 18.00 35.61
C ILE A 222 1.00 19.06 34.71
N ALA A 223 0.06 19.84 35.23
CA ALA A 223 -0.68 20.85 34.48
C ALA A 223 0.16 22.09 34.10
N ASN A 224 1.37 22.25 34.65
CA ASN A 224 2.32 23.29 34.24
C ASN A 224 3.48 22.77 33.37
N ASP A 225 3.74 21.46 33.32
CA ASP A 225 4.76 20.92 32.40
C ASP A 225 4.20 20.76 30.99
N TYR A 226 4.86 21.38 30.01
CA TYR A 226 4.51 21.23 28.61
C TYR A 226 4.72 19.79 28.10
N GLY A 227 5.70 19.05 28.66
CA GLY A 227 5.96 17.65 28.30
C GLY A 227 4.79 16.72 28.64
N GLU A 228 4.31 16.75 29.88
CA GLU A 228 3.15 15.97 30.32
C GLU A 228 1.85 16.47 29.69
N VAL A 229 1.61 17.79 29.57
CA VAL A 229 0.44 18.31 28.86
C VAL A 229 0.42 17.87 27.39
N LYS A 230 1.57 17.87 26.71
CA LYS A 230 1.72 17.29 25.36
C LYS A 230 1.41 15.79 25.34
N LYS A 231 1.89 15.01 26.32
CA LYS A 231 1.54 13.57 26.45
C LYS A 231 0.05 13.36 26.70
N ILE A 232 -0.60 14.17 27.53
CA ILE A 232 -2.05 14.08 27.83
C ILE A 232 -2.88 14.40 26.59
N LEU A 233 -2.57 15.50 25.90
CA LEU A 233 -3.23 15.89 24.65
C LEU A 233 -3.05 14.82 23.58
N LEU A 234 -1.82 14.37 23.35
CA LEU A 234 -1.55 13.28 22.43
C LEU A 234 -2.30 12.01 22.86
N LYS A 235 -2.27 11.58 24.11
CA LYS A 235 -2.99 10.39 24.61
C LYS A 235 -4.51 10.51 24.45
N ARG A 236 -5.09 11.69 24.64
CA ARG A 236 -6.54 11.93 24.55
C ARG A 236 -7.09 11.90 23.12
N TYR A 237 -6.24 12.23 22.14
CA TYR A 237 -6.55 12.24 20.71
C TYR A 237 -5.88 11.10 19.91
N LYS A 238 -4.94 10.35 20.53
CA LYS A 238 -4.21 9.23 19.92
C LYS A 238 -5.18 8.14 19.46
N LEU A 239 -4.82 7.53 18.33
CA LEU A 239 -5.13 6.13 18.04
C LEU A 239 -6.62 5.75 18.11
N LYS A 240 -7.47 6.50 17.39
CA LYS A 240 -8.51 5.83 16.60
C LYS A 240 -8.03 5.69 15.16
N PRO A 241 -7.61 4.48 14.72
CA PRO A 241 -7.43 4.17 13.31
C PRO A 241 -8.66 4.59 12.49
N GLU A 242 -9.87 4.49 13.06
CA GLU A 242 -11.13 4.99 12.48
C GLU A 242 -11.08 6.44 11.99
N LYS A 243 -10.36 7.40 12.63
CA LYS A 243 -10.29 8.77 12.08
C LYS A 243 -9.40 8.86 10.83
N PHE A 244 -8.35 8.03 10.73
CA PHE A 244 -7.56 7.89 9.49
C PHE A 244 -8.35 7.09 8.44
N HIS A 245 -9.06 6.05 8.83
CA HIS A 245 -9.92 5.23 7.97
C HIS A 245 -11.08 6.07 7.40
N GLN A 246 -11.76 6.88 8.23
CA GLN A 246 -12.78 7.83 7.80
C GLN A 246 -12.21 8.88 6.85
N LYS A 247 -11.05 9.49 7.15
CA LYS A 247 -10.39 10.40 6.19
C LYS A 247 -10.02 9.68 4.89
N PHE A 248 -9.56 8.43 4.92
CA PHE A 248 -9.24 7.64 3.72
C PHE A 248 -10.48 7.33 2.88
N PHE A 249 -11.60 6.93 3.49
CA PHE A 249 -12.86 6.64 2.80
C PHE A 249 -13.66 7.89 2.39
N MET A 250 -13.40 9.05 3.00
CA MET A 250 -14.03 10.34 2.64
C MET A 250 -13.14 11.26 1.78
N GLN A 251 -11.87 10.90 1.56
CA GLN A 251 -10.96 11.55 0.60
C GLN A 251 -11.47 11.29 -0.83
N ASN A 252 -12.33 12.18 -1.32
CA ASN A 252 -12.60 12.28 -2.74
C ASN A 252 -11.58 13.22 -3.40
N LYS A 253 -11.18 12.88 -4.63
CA LYS A 253 -10.32 13.72 -5.48
C LYS A 253 -10.90 15.13 -5.61
N ASN A 254 -10.18 16.13 -5.10
CA ASN A 254 -10.46 17.53 -5.41
C ASN A 254 -10.41 17.76 -6.93
N LEU A 255 -11.43 18.42 -7.49
CA LEU A 255 -11.62 18.55 -8.94
C LEU A 255 -10.42 19.19 -9.68
N GLY A 256 -9.62 20.02 -9.01
CA GLY A 256 -8.40 20.63 -9.54
C GLY A 256 -7.10 19.85 -9.32
N SER A 257 -7.08 18.72 -8.60
CA SER A 257 -5.84 17.98 -8.32
C SER A 257 -5.60 16.86 -9.34
N THR A 258 -4.35 16.65 -9.74
CA THR A 258 -3.97 15.48 -10.56
C THR A 258 -4.00 14.20 -9.71
N TRP A 259 -4.29 13.05 -10.33
CA TRP A 259 -4.28 11.77 -9.62
C TRP A 259 -2.92 11.42 -9.00
N LYS A 260 -1.79 11.89 -9.59
CA LYS A 260 -0.45 11.75 -9.01
C LYS A 260 -0.32 12.50 -7.68
N ASN A 261 -0.80 13.74 -7.58
CA ASN A 261 -0.72 14.51 -6.33
C ASN A 261 -1.59 13.88 -5.23
N PHE A 262 -2.82 13.50 -5.57
CA PHE A 262 -3.73 12.80 -4.65
C PHE A 262 -3.14 11.48 -4.13
N ALA A 263 -2.53 10.66 -5.01
CA ALA A 263 -1.84 9.44 -4.62
C ALA A 263 -0.58 9.71 -3.77
N TYR A 264 0.15 10.80 -4.03
CA TYR A 264 1.32 11.20 -3.24
C TYR A 264 0.91 11.65 -1.83
N GLU A 265 -0.13 12.47 -1.69
CA GLU A 265 -0.71 12.89 -0.41
C GLU A 265 -1.19 11.69 0.39
N LEU A 266 -2.02 10.80 -0.20
CA LEU A 266 -2.46 9.56 0.44
C LEU A 266 -1.28 8.68 0.89
N ARG A 267 -0.22 8.57 0.09
CA ARG A 267 0.99 7.81 0.43
C ARG A 267 1.79 8.47 1.56
N SER A 268 1.82 9.81 1.63
CA SER A 268 2.46 10.53 2.75
C SER A 268 1.70 10.26 4.05
N PHE A 269 0.38 10.45 4.07
CA PHE A 269 -0.46 10.16 5.24
C PHE A 269 -0.37 8.69 5.68
N PHE A 270 -0.32 7.74 4.74
CA PHE A 270 -0.14 6.32 5.04
C PHE A 270 1.24 6.01 5.66
N ASN A 271 2.32 6.58 5.11
CA ASN A 271 3.66 6.40 5.66
C ASN A 271 3.82 7.04 7.05
N GLU A 272 3.26 8.24 7.26
CA GLU A 272 3.26 8.90 8.57
C GLU A 272 2.46 8.10 9.60
N TRP A 273 1.30 7.56 9.22
CA TRP A 273 0.52 6.64 10.07
C TRP A 273 1.30 5.36 10.43
N VAL A 274 1.91 4.68 9.45
CA VAL A 274 2.72 3.47 9.67
C VAL A 274 3.95 3.75 10.54
N ASN A 275 4.59 4.92 10.40
CA ASN A 275 5.72 5.31 11.23
C ASN A 275 5.30 5.65 12.66
N GLY A 276 4.15 6.32 12.84
CA GLY A 276 3.56 6.58 14.16
C GLY A 276 3.21 5.29 14.91
N VAL A 277 2.62 4.30 14.23
CA VAL A 277 2.30 2.98 14.80
C VAL A 277 3.56 2.20 15.19
N LYS A 278 4.67 2.33 14.44
CA LYS A 278 5.93 1.65 14.76
C LYS A 278 6.66 2.25 15.97
N ALA A 279 6.46 3.53 16.28
CA ALA A 279 7.15 4.20 17.38
C ALA A 279 6.68 3.71 18.77
N ASP A 280 5.41 3.34 18.92
CA ASP A 280 4.85 2.86 20.19
C ASP A 280 5.29 1.42 20.56
N ASN A 281 6.00 0.71 19.68
CA ASN A 281 6.47 -0.67 19.90
C ASN A 281 7.86 -0.79 20.56
N PHE A 282 8.48 0.30 21.02
CA PHE A 282 9.88 0.28 21.52
C PHE A 282 10.06 0.73 22.97
N PHE A 283 9.26 0.16 23.89
CA PHE A 283 9.60 0.09 25.31
C PHE A 283 10.02 -1.35 25.66
N PRO A 284 11.27 -1.59 26.08
CA PRO A 284 11.66 -2.91 26.57
C PRO A 284 11.04 -3.15 27.95
N ASN A 285 10.25 -4.22 28.08
CA ASN A 285 9.77 -4.66 29.39
C ASN A 285 10.96 -4.94 30.31
N ARG A 286 11.01 -4.23 31.43
CA ARG A 286 11.93 -4.47 32.53
C ARG A 286 11.14 -4.68 33.82
N ASP A 287 11.67 -5.59 34.63
CA ASP A 287 11.57 -5.62 36.09
C ASP A 287 10.12 -5.70 36.62
N THR A 288 9.53 -6.91 36.66
CA THR A 288 9.56 -7.84 37.81
C THR A 288 8.83 -7.34 39.05
N GLU A 289 7.81 -8.09 39.51
CA GLU A 289 7.71 -8.36 40.94
C GLU A 289 6.96 -9.66 41.27
N THR A 290 7.42 -10.29 42.34
CA THR A 290 7.01 -11.58 42.93
C THR A 290 5.60 -11.58 43.51
N ILE A 291 4.91 -12.73 43.40
CA ILE A 291 3.76 -13.08 44.25
C ILE A 291 4.28 -14.02 45.37
N PRO A 292 4.09 -13.72 46.66
CA PRO A 292 4.43 -14.62 47.76
C PRO A 292 3.38 -15.76 47.93
N LEU A 293 3.76 -16.76 48.73
CA LEU A 293 3.03 -18.02 49.00
C LEU A 293 1.55 -17.84 49.41
#